data_AF-A0ABC8Z2S4-F1
#
_entry.id   AF-A0ABC8Z2S4-F1
#
_cell.length_a   1.000
_cell.length_b   1.000
_cell.length_c   1.000
_cell.angle_alpha   90.00
_cell.angle_beta   90.00
_cell.angle_gamma   90.00
#
_symmetry.space_group_name_H-M   'P 1'
#
loop_
_entity.id
_entity.type
_entity.pdbx_description
1 polymer ?
#
loop_
_entity_poly.entity_id
_entity_poly.type
_entity_poly.pdbx_seq_one_letter_code
_entity_poly.pdbx_strand_id
1 'polypeptide(L)'
;MADHHHPLRRWKPFLAAFAEIDAAIEAAGPGISRAEFRRARCAIVEQLCDTTDDDEGEEEAAGELLCRCLDGAMAEALLTLRVVPVAPATLATTELVPAVRALMKRHECECVRALARDVVCGWRAAAERDLARVREAVDRLDQIVLPAERTPPAPADTGDDGVSHSDLGANTKAAGS
;
A
#
# COMPACT_ATOMS: atom_id res chain seq x y z
N MET A 1 -11.23 -43.91 -10.90
CA MET A 1 -10.70 -43.22 -12.09
C MET A 1 -10.02 -41.97 -11.58
N ALA A 2 -8.69 -41.98 -11.53
CA ALA A 2 -7.93 -40.77 -11.21
C ALA A 2 -8.14 -39.80 -12.39
N ASP A 3 -8.63 -38.60 -12.10
CA ASP A 3 -8.52 -37.49 -13.05
C ASP A 3 -7.03 -37.24 -13.20
N HIS A 4 -6.45 -37.66 -14.33
CA HIS A 4 -5.08 -37.33 -14.70
C HIS A 4 -5.04 -35.81 -14.90
N HIS A 5 -4.69 -35.09 -13.83
CA HIS A 5 -4.64 -33.64 -13.83
C HIS A 5 -3.41 -33.23 -14.63
N HIS A 6 -3.60 -32.90 -15.90
CA HIS A 6 -2.51 -32.35 -16.70
C HIS A 6 -1.86 -31.17 -15.96
N PRO A 7 -0.53 -31.15 -15.78
CA PRO A 7 0.17 -30.10 -15.06
C PRO A 7 -0.14 -28.67 -15.58
N LEU A 8 -0.41 -28.51 -16.88
CA LEU A 8 -0.90 -27.22 -17.44
C LEU A 8 -2.27 -26.77 -16.99
N ARG A 9 -3.21 -27.69 -16.68
CA ARG A 9 -4.57 -27.29 -16.26
C ARG A 9 -4.55 -26.53 -14.95
N ARG A 10 -3.63 -26.89 -14.06
CA ARG A 10 -3.32 -26.17 -12.82
C ARG A 10 -2.85 -24.74 -13.08
N TRP A 11 -1.99 -24.55 -14.08
CA TRP A 11 -1.38 -23.24 -14.36
C TRP A 11 -2.20 -22.31 -15.24
N LYS A 12 -3.04 -22.85 -16.11
CA LYS A 12 -3.84 -22.09 -17.10
C LYS A 12 -4.57 -20.87 -16.52
N PRO A 13 -5.23 -20.94 -15.34
CA PRO A 13 -5.92 -19.78 -14.75
C PRO A 13 -4.98 -18.64 -14.32
N PHE A 14 -3.69 -18.92 -14.14
CA PHE A 14 -2.72 -18.00 -13.55
C PHE A 14 -1.70 -17.46 -14.56
N LEU A 15 -1.64 -18.00 -15.78
CA LEU A 15 -0.66 -17.58 -16.79
C LEU A 15 -0.73 -16.08 -17.10
N ALA A 16 -1.93 -15.51 -17.13
CA ALA A 16 -2.12 -14.06 -17.35
C ALA A 16 -1.51 -13.20 -16.23
N ALA A 17 -1.44 -13.71 -14.99
CA ALA A 17 -0.90 -12.96 -13.86
C ALA A 17 0.57 -12.60 -14.05
N PHE A 18 1.34 -13.43 -14.76
CA PHE A 18 2.73 -13.11 -15.08
C PHE A 18 2.85 -11.84 -15.91
N ALA A 19 1.96 -11.62 -16.89
CA ALA A 19 2.02 -10.43 -17.74
C ALA A 19 1.76 -9.16 -16.94
N GLU A 20 0.74 -9.18 -16.07
CA GLU A 20 0.42 -8.05 -15.18
C GLU A 20 1.57 -7.74 -14.22
N ILE A 21 2.15 -8.78 -13.60
CA ILE A 21 3.26 -8.63 -12.64
C ILE A 21 4.52 -8.12 -13.36
N ASP A 22 4.87 -8.70 -14.50
CA ASP A 22 6.04 -8.27 -15.28
C ASP A 22 5.88 -6.81 -15.73
N ALA A 23 4.70 -6.41 -16.22
CA ALA A 23 4.41 -5.04 -16.62
C ALA A 23 4.50 -4.05 -15.44
N ALA A 24 4.00 -4.42 -14.27
CA ALA A 24 4.09 -3.59 -13.07
C ALA A 24 5.54 -3.40 -12.60
N ILE A 25 6.36 -4.47 -12.69
CA ILE A 25 7.79 -4.41 -12.35
C ILE A 25 8.54 -3.53 -13.36
N GLU A 26 8.30 -3.69 -14.66
CA GLU A 26 8.93 -2.87 -15.71
C GLU A 26 8.50 -1.38 -15.60
N ALA A 27 7.27 -1.11 -15.18
CA ALA A 27 6.77 0.26 -14.95
C ALA A 27 7.39 0.96 -13.73
N ALA A 28 8.02 0.21 -12.82
CA ALA A 28 8.57 0.78 -11.58
C ALA A 28 9.86 1.61 -11.80
N GLY A 29 10.55 1.44 -12.93
CA GLY A 29 11.73 2.26 -13.22
C GLY A 29 12.46 1.93 -14.52
N PRO A 30 13.23 2.89 -15.05
CA PRO A 30 14.04 2.68 -16.25
C PRO A 30 15.12 1.62 -15.99
N GLY A 31 15.37 0.77 -16.99
CA GLY A 31 16.38 -0.29 -16.91
C GLY A 31 15.90 -1.59 -16.25
N ILE A 32 14.67 -1.63 -15.74
CA ILE A 32 14.04 -2.87 -15.26
C ILE A 32 13.41 -3.57 -16.47
N SER A 33 13.96 -4.71 -16.89
CA SER A 33 13.41 -5.55 -17.95
C SER A 33 13.08 -6.94 -17.43
N ARG A 34 11.94 -7.47 -17.87
CA ARG A 34 11.51 -8.85 -17.60
C ARG A 34 11.59 -9.75 -18.84
N ALA A 35 12.20 -9.28 -19.93
CA ALA A 35 12.21 -9.99 -21.20
C ALA A 35 12.85 -11.39 -21.13
N GLU A 36 13.98 -11.55 -20.43
CA GLU A 36 14.63 -12.86 -20.26
C GLU A 36 13.80 -13.82 -19.41
N PHE A 37 13.21 -13.32 -18.32
CA PHE A 37 12.28 -14.10 -17.49
C PHE A 37 11.05 -14.56 -18.27
N ARG A 38 10.50 -13.68 -19.13
CA ARG A 38 9.41 -14.05 -20.06
C ARG A 38 9.84 -15.16 -21.01
N ARG A 39 11.03 -15.07 -21.63
CA ARG A 39 11.55 -16.12 -22.52
C ARG A 39 11.73 -17.45 -21.80
N ALA A 40 12.37 -17.45 -20.63
CA ALA A 40 12.58 -18.65 -19.83
C ALA A 40 11.25 -19.30 -19.45
N ARG A 41 10.26 -18.49 -19.03
CA ARG A 41 8.92 -18.98 -18.73
C ARG A 41 8.20 -19.54 -19.95
N CYS A 42 8.30 -18.89 -21.12
CA CYS A 42 7.75 -19.42 -22.37
C CYS A 42 8.33 -20.79 -22.69
N ALA A 43 9.64 -20.98 -22.56
CA ALA A 43 10.29 -22.28 -22.78
C ALA A 43 9.78 -23.36 -21.81
N ILE A 44 9.50 -23.02 -20.56
CA ILE A 44 8.91 -23.96 -19.59
C ILE A 44 7.47 -24.33 -19.99
N VAL A 45 6.67 -23.34 -20.40
CA VAL A 45 5.29 -23.57 -20.85
C VAL A 45 5.25 -24.39 -22.13
N GLU A 46 6.16 -24.15 -23.07
CA GLU A 46 6.31 -24.94 -24.30
C GLU A 46 6.63 -26.40 -23.96
N GLN A 47 7.60 -26.66 -23.08
CA GLN A 47 7.92 -28.03 -22.64
C GLN A 47 6.73 -28.71 -21.95
N LEU A 48 5.96 -27.96 -21.15
CA LEU A 48 4.73 -28.47 -20.54
C LEU A 48 3.61 -28.73 -21.56
N CYS A 49 3.60 -28.07 -22.72
CA CYS A 49 2.64 -28.37 -23.78
C CYS A 49 3.02 -29.64 -24.56
N ASP A 50 4.30 -29.98 -24.56
CA ASP A 50 4.82 -31.17 -25.24
C ASP A 50 4.66 -32.44 -24.39
N THR A 51 4.42 -32.34 -23.08
CA THR A 51 4.10 -33.50 -22.23
C THR A 51 2.70 -34.02 -22.54
N THR A 52 2.50 -35.33 -22.66
CA THR A 52 1.16 -35.86 -22.94
C THR A 52 0.34 -36.13 -21.67
N ASP A 53 -0.99 -36.16 -21.83
CA ASP A 53 -1.97 -36.42 -20.75
C ASP A 53 -1.94 -37.88 -20.25
N ASP A 54 -1.42 -38.82 -21.06
CA ASP A 54 -1.55 -40.27 -20.86
C ASP A 54 -0.25 -40.94 -20.35
N ASP A 55 0.83 -40.17 -20.16
CA ASP A 55 2.13 -40.73 -19.80
C ASP A 55 2.28 -40.89 -18.28
N GLU A 56 2.04 -42.11 -17.81
CA GLU A 56 2.39 -42.51 -16.44
C GLU A 56 3.92 -42.67 -16.30
N GLY A 57 4.53 -42.07 -15.27
CA GLY A 57 5.94 -42.32 -14.91
C GLY A 57 6.89 -41.12 -15.07
N GLU A 58 7.95 -41.27 -15.89
CA GLU A 58 9.03 -40.28 -15.99
C GLU A 58 8.55 -38.94 -16.58
N GLU A 59 7.58 -38.97 -17.50
CA GLU A 59 7.04 -37.80 -18.15
C GLU A 59 6.08 -37.01 -17.24
N GLU A 60 5.24 -37.69 -16.45
CA GLU A 60 4.48 -37.08 -15.35
C GLU A 60 5.41 -36.38 -14.34
N ALA A 61 6.50 -37.06 -13.95
CA ALA A 61 7.49 -36.49 -13.03
C ALA A 61 8.21 -35.26 -13.63
N ALA A 62 8.46 -35.26 -14.95
CA ALA A 62 9.02 -34.13 -15.68
C ALA A 62 8.02 -32.97 -15.75
N GLY A 63 6.74 -33.22 -16.04
CA GLY A 63 5.67 -32.23 -16.01
C GLY A 63 5.51 -31.58 -14.63
N GLU A 64 5.56 -32.37 -13.57
CA GLU A 64 5.54 -31.84 -12.20
C GLU A 64 6.78 -31.02 -11.84
N LEU A 65 7.95 -31.40 -12.34
CA LEU A 65 9.17 -30.60 -12.20
C LEU A 65 9.01 -29.23 -12.88
N LEU A 66 8.46 -29.20 -14.08
CA LEU A 66 8.20 -27.95 -14.81
C LEU A 66 7.15 -27.08 -14.10
N CYS A 67 6.10 -27.68 -13.52
CA CYS A 67 5.15 -26.97 -12.67
C CYS A 67 5.81 -26.32 -11.45
N ARG A 68 6.74 -27.02 -10.80
CA ARG A 68 7.54 -26.44 -9.71
C ARG A 68 8.46 -25.31 -10.21
N CYS A 69 9.00 -25.41 -11.41
CA CYS A 69 9.76 -24.31 -12.03
C CYS A 69 8.88 -23.07 -12.25
N LEU A 70 7.63 -23.24 -12.71
CA LEU A 70 6.68 -22.13 -12.82
C LEU A 70 6.28 -21.55 -11.44
N ASP A 71 6.09 -22.40 -10.43
CA ASP A 71 5.82 -21.95 -9.05
C ASP A 71 6.98 -21.07 -8.55
N GLY A 72 8.21 -21.51 -8.80
CA GLY A 72 9.43 -20.76 -8.47
C GLY A 72 9.53 -19.44 -9.22
N ALA A 73 9.27 -19.43 -10.53
CA ALA A 73 9.27 -18.22 -11.34
C ALA A 73 8.23 -17.19 -10.87
N MET A 74 7.04 -17.66 -10.48
CA MET A 74 5.99 -16.79 -9.91
C MET A 74 6.39 -16.25 -8.53
N ALA A 75 6.98 -17.08 -7.67
CA ALA A 75 7.48 -16.65 -6.37
C ALA A 75 8.56 -15.57 -6.51
N GLU A 76 9.52 -15.74 -7.44
CA GLU A 76 10.55 -14.74 -7.74
C GLU A 76 9.95 -13.43 -8.26
N ALA A 77 8.97 -13.52 -9.16
CA ALA A 77 8.26 -12.35 -9.67
C ALA A 77 7.53 -11.59 -8.53
N LEU A 78 6.86 -12.31 -7.61
CA LEU A 78 6.20 -11.69 -6.46
C LEU A 78 7.18 -11.09 -5.44
N LEU A 79 8.33 -11.73 -5.21
CA LEU A 79 9.41 -11.17 -4.39
C LEU A 79 9.93 -9.86 -4.97
N THR A 80 10.13 -9.82 -6.29
CA THR A 80 10.54 -8.61 -7.01
C THR A 80 9.47 -7.54 -6.92
N LEU A 81 8.21 -7.90 -7.16
CA LEU A 81 7.07 -6.99 -7.06
C LEU A 81 6.93 -6.37 -5.65
N ARG A 82 7.30 -7.12 -4.60
CA ARG A 82 7.26 -6.63 -3.22
C ARG A 82 8.27 -5.52 -2.93
N VAL A 83 9.41 -5.51 -3.64
CA VAL A 83 10.50 -4.54 -3.38
C VAL A 83 10.43 -3.31 -4.28
N VAL A 84 9.84 -3.43 -5.47
CA VAL A 84 9.71 -2.30 -6.39
C VAL A 84 8.57 -1.36 -5.97
N PRO A 85 8.73 -0.03 -6.14
CA PRO A 85 7.64 0.90 -5.91
C PRO A 85 6.58 0.74 -7.00
N VAL A 86 5.39 0.28 -6.63
CA VAL A 86 4.24 0.24 -7.54
C VAL A 86 3.40 1.49 -7.35
N ALA A 87 3.24 2.29 -8.41
CA ALA A 87 2.47 3.52 -8.35
C ALA A 87 0.98 3.23 -8.05
N PRO A 88 0.29 4.05 -7.23
CA PRO A 88 -1.15 3.88 -6.98
C PRO A 88 -1.99 3.88 -8.26
N ALA A 89 -1.59 4.66 -9.27
CA ALA A 89 -2.26 4.68 -10.57
C ALA A 89 -2.18 3.31 -11.28
N THR A 90 -1.04 2.62 -11.21
CA THR A 90 -0.90 1.25 -11.74
C THR A 90 -1.85 0.29 -11.04
N LEU A 91 -1.95 0.35 -9.71
CA LEU A 91 -2.87 -0.50 -8.94
C LEU A 91 -4.34 -0.24 -9.28
N ALA A 92 -4.69 0.99 -9.67
CA ALA A 92 -6.06 1.39 -9.97
C ALA A 92 -6.49 1.12 -11.42
N THR A 93 -5.55 1.05 -12.36
CA THR A 93 -5.83 1.02 -13.81
C THR A 93 -5.48 -0.30 -14.49
N THR A 94 -4.80 -1.21 -13.79
CA THR A 94 -4.36 -2.50 -14.32
C THR A 94 -5.06 -3.66 -13.64
N GLU A 95 -4.95 -4.85 -14.21
CA GLU A 95 -5.47 -6.08 -13.62
C GLU A 95 -4.49 -6.70 -12.59
N LEU A 96 -3.45 -5.96 -12.19
CA LEU A 96 -2.44 -6.43 -11.24
C LEU A 96 -3.06 -6.84 -9.89
N VAL A 97 -3.94 -6.02 -9.32
CA VAL A 97 -4.59 -6.32 -8.03
C VAL A 97 -5.45 -7.59 -8.12
N PRO A 98 -6.40 -7.71 -9.06
CA PRO A 98 -7.18 -8.95 -9.20
C PRO A 98 -6.31 -10.16 -9.51
N ALA A 99 -5.28 -10.03 -10.34
CA ALA A 99 -4.34 -11.11 -10.65
C ALA A 99 -3.61 -11.62 -9.39
N VAL A 100 -3.00 -10.73 -8.60
CA VAL A 100 -2.29 -11.10 -7.36
C VAL A 100 -3.26 -11.65 -6.31
N ARG A 101 -4.50 -11.15 -6.24
CA ARG A 101 -5.53 -11.72 -5.35
C ARG A 101 -6.00 -13.10 -5.79
N ALA A 102 -6.04 -13.40 -7.10
CA ALA A 102 -6.36 -14.73 -7.60
C ALA A 102 -5.28 -15.73 -7.17
N LEU A 103 -4.00 -15.36 -7.29
CA LEU A 103 -2.87 -16.16 -6.80
C LEU A 103 -3.00 -16.45 -5.30
N MET A 104 -3.19 -15.41 -4.48
CA MET A 104 -3.35 -15.54 -3.03
C MET A 104 -4.45 -16.54 -2.62
N LYS A 105 -5.56 -16.59 -3.36
CA LYS A 105 -6.76 -17.36 -3.00
C LYS A 105 -6.79 -18.77 -3.54
N ARG A 106 -6.30 -18.99 -4.76
CA ARG A 106 -6.57 -20.21 -5.54
C ARG A 106 -5.31 -20.98 -5.94
N HIS A 107 -4.13 -20.40 -5.78
CA HIS A 107 -2.91 -21.06 -6.21
C HIS A 107 -2.54 -22.22 -5.29
N GLU A 108 -2.09 -23.35 -5.84
CA GLU A 108 -1.84 -24.56 -5.05
C GLU A 108 -0.56 -24.45 -4.22
N CYS A 109 0.50 -23.83 -4.77
CA CYS A 109 1.75 -23.59 -4.04
C CYS A 109 1.57 -22.56 -2.90
N GLU A 110 1.79 -23.00 -1.65
CA GLU A 110 1.69 -22.14 -0.46
C GLU A 110 2.69 -20.99 -0.49
N CYS A 111 3.91 -21.21 -1.00
CA CYS A 111 4.92 -20.14 -1.09
C CYS A 111 4.41 -18.97 -1.95
N VAL A 112 3.82 -19.27 -3.12
CA VAL A 112 3.19 -18.28 -4.00
C VAL A 112 2.01 -17.59 -3.29
N ARG A 113 1.16 -18.34 -2.58
CA ARG A 113 0.04 -17.75 -1.82
C ARG A 113 0.50 -16.80 -0.72
N ALA A 114 1.54 -17.19 0.03
CA ALA A 114 2.11 -16.38 1.09
C ALA A 114 2.72 -15.08 0.55
N LEU A 115 3.52 -15.16 -0.52
CA LEU A 115 4.11 -13.98 -1.15
C LEU A 115 3.05 -13.04 -1.75
N ALA A 116 2.02 -13.59 -2.40
CA ALA A 116 0.92 -12.78 -2.92
C ALA A 116 0.16 -12.05 -1.79
N ARG A 117 -0.02 -12.72 -0.65
CA ARG A 117 -0.61 -12.11 0.56
C ARG A 117 0.26 -10.96 1.08
N ASP A 118 1.56 -11.17 1.18
CA ASP A 118 2.51 -10.15 1.64
C ASP A 118 2.51 -8.91 0.74
N VAL A 119 2.46 -9.10 -0.58
CA VAL A 119 2.36 -8.00 -1.56
C VAL A 119 1.09 -7.18 -1.31
N VAL A 120 -0.07 -7.83 -1.18
CA VAL A 120 -1.35 -7.15 -0.94
C VAL A 120 -1.36 -6.42 0.41
N CYS A 121 -0.79 -7.03 1.46
CA CYS A 121 -0.62 -6.38 2.75
C CYS A 121 0.30 -5.15 2.65
N GLY A 122 1.38 -5.25 1.89
CA GLY A 122 2.30 -4.13 1.62
C GLY A 122 1.61 -2.95 0.96
N TRP A 123 0.79 -3.20 -0.08
CA TRP A 123 0.01 -2.15 -0.74
C TRP A 123 -1.03 -1.52 0.18
N ARG A 124 -1.72 -2.32 1.00
CA ARG A 124 -2.67 -1.81 2.00
C ARG A 124 -1.96 -0.89 2.99
N ALA A 125 -0.84 -1.34 3.56
CA ALA A 125 -0.08 -0.56 4.51
C ALA A 125 0.47 0.74 3.89
N ALA A 126 0.86 0.72 2.60
CA ALA A 126 1.23 1.92 1.87
C ALA A 126 0.06 2.91 1.74
N ALA A 127 -1.11 2.43 1.30
CA ALA A 127 -2.30 3.25 1.19
C ALA A 127 -2.74 3.85 2.53
N GLU A 128 -2.68 3.08 3.62
CA GLU A 128 -2.98 3.58 4.97
C GLU A 128 -2.03 4.68 5.42
N ARG A 129 -0.72 4.54 5.14
CA ARG A 129 0.27 5.60 5.39
C ARG A 129 -0.02 6.86 4.56
N ASP A 130 -0.36 6.70 3.29
CA ASP A 130 -0.67 7.84 2.41
C ASP A 130 -1.92 8.58 2.89
N LEU A 131 -2.97 7.84 3.28
CA LEU A 131 -4.18 8.43 3.88
C LEU A 131 -3.89 9.20 5.17
N ALA A 132 -3.03 8.67 6.04
CA ALA A 132 -2.61 9.37 7.26
C ALA A 132 -1.89 10.68 6.94
N ARG A 133 -0.98 10.69 5.96
CA ARG A 133 -0.27 11.89 5.50
C ARG A 133 -1.22 12.94 4.92
N VAL A 134 -2.20 12.50 4.11
CA VAL A 134 -3.21 13.40 3.55
C VAL A 134 -4.05 14.04 4.65
N ARG A 135 -4.50 13.27 5.65
CA ARG A 135 -5.24 13.80 6.80
C ARG A 135 -4.44 14.86 7.57
N GLU A 136 -3.18 14.55 7.88
CA GLU A 136 -2.29 15.50 8.55
C GLU A 136 -2.05 16.78 7.73
N ALA A 137 -2.03 16.68 6.40
CA ALA A 137 -1.91 17.85 5.52
C ALA A 137 -3.20 18.70 5.52
N VAL A 138 -4.37 18.06 5.53
CA VAL A 138 -5.67 18.74 5.66
C VAL A 138 -5.78 19.45 7.01
N ASP A 139 -5.44 18.78 8.11
CA ASP A 139 -5.46 19.38 9.45
C ASP A 139 -4.55 20.61 9.56
N ARG A 140 -3.40 20.58 8.88
CA ARG A 140 -2.50 21.74 8.79
C ARG A 140 -3.09 22.88 7.98
N LEU A 141 -3.84 22.59 6.92
CA LEU A 141 -4.52 23.63 6.13
C LEU A 141 -5.62 24.32 6.95
N ASP A 142 -6.39 23.57 7.72
CA ASP A 142 -7.43 24.12 8.59
C ASP A 142 -6.86 25.09 9.66
N GLN A 143 -5.67 24.79 10.19
CA GLN A 143 -4.96 25.69 11.11
C GLN A 143 -4.53 27.01 10.47
N ILE A 144 -4.31 27.04 9.15
CA ILE A 144 -3.94 28.25 8.41
C ILE A 144 -5.18 29.10 8.08
N VAL A 145 -6.33 28.46 7.85
CA VAL A 145 -7.58 29.16 7.51
C VAL A 145 -8.26 29.80 8.74
N LEU A 146 -8.04 29.28 9.95
CA LEU A 146 -8.72 29.71 11.18
C LEU A 146 -8.11 30.85 12.06
N PRO A 147 -7.05 31.62 11.71
CA PRO A 147 -6.59 32.73 12.56
C PRO A 147 -7.20 34.13 12.23
N ALA A 148 -8.25 34.24 11.41
CA ALA A 148 -8.81 35.54 11.00
C ALA A 148 -9.99 36.09 11.83
N GLU A 149 -10.38 35.46 12.94
CA GLU A 149 -11.34 36.03 13.89
C GLU A 149 -10.75 36.06 15.31
N ARG A 150 -9.73 36.89 15.52
CA ARG A 150 -9.43 37.42 16.85
C ARG A 150 -10.11 38.78 16.98
N THR A 151 -11.31 38.79 17.55
CA THR A 151 -11.88 40.02 18.11
C THR A 151 -10.89 40.60 19.11
N PRO A 152 -10.45 41.87 18.97
CA PRO A 152 -9.58 42.50 19.95
C PRO A 152 -10.27 42.51 21.33
N PRO A 153 -9.55 42.29 22.44
CA PRO A 153 -10.13 42.44 23.76
C PRO A 153 -10.60 43.91 23.93
N ALA A 154 -11.84 44.06 24.39
CA ALA A 154 -12.44 45.36 24.69
C ALA A 154 -11.52 46.17 25.64
N PRO A 155 -11.41 47.50 25.47
CA PRO A 155 -10.59 48.33 26.34
C PRO A 155 -11.11 48.25 27.78
N ALA A 156 -10.19 48.03 28.72
CA ALA A 156 -10.46 48.07 30.15
C ALA A 156 -10.98 49.47 30.51
N ASP A 157 -12.22 49.53 31.00
CA ASP A 157 -12.81 50.71 31.60
C ASP A 157 -12.16 50.92 32.98
N THR A 158 -11.15 51.76 33.05
CA THR A 158 -10.68 52.35 34.32
C THR A 158 -11.58 53.54 34.63
N GLY A 159 -12.76 53.23 35.17
CA GLY A 159 -13.67 54.20 35.78
C GLY A 159 -13.26 54.48 37.22
N ASP A 160 -12.56 55.60 37.38
CA ASP A 160 -12.18 56.30 38.61
C ASP A 160 -13.40 56.60 39.51
N ASP A 161 -13.38 56.09 40.76
CA ASP A 161 -14.36 56.36 41.80
C ASP A 161 -14.19 57.79 42.34
N GLY A 162 -14.86 58.75 41.69
CA GLY A 162 -15.00 60.12 42.16
C GLY A 162 -15.95 60.25 43.36
N VAL A 163 -15.40 60.07 44.56
CA VAL A 163 -16.06 60.33 45.86
C VAL A 163 -16.58 61.77 45.97
N SER A 164 -17.86 61.93 46.30
CA SER A 164 -18.43 63.16 46.86
C SER A 164 -18.89 62.92 48.29
N HIS A 165 -18.25 63.55 49.29
CA HIS A 165 -18.95 64.11 50.45
C HIS A 165 -18.09 65.11 51.26
N SER A 166 -18.54 66.36 51.19
CA SER A 166 -18.58 67.44 52.19
C SER A 166 -17.91 67.27 53.57
N ASP A 167 -16.98 68.20 53.83
CA ASP A 167 -17.03 69.28 54.84
C ASP A 167 -16.81 69.06 56.36
N LEU A 168 -16.20 70.11 56.93
CA LEU A 168 -16.03 70.50 58.35
C LEU A 168 -15.11 69.70 59.29
N GLY A 169 -14.12 70.40 59.85
CA GLY A 169 -13.55 70.06 61.15
C GLY A 169 -12.20 70.68 61.47
N ALA A 170 -12.16 72.00 61.71
CA ALA A 170 -11.03 72.63 62.38
C ALA A 170 -10.90 72.09 63.83
N ASN A 171 -9.73 71.60 64.23
CA ASN A 171 -9.24 71.85 65.59
C ASN A 171 -7.73 71.69 65.76
N THR A 172 -7.12 72.83 66.11
CA THR A 172 -5.99 73.05 67.02
C THR A 172 -5.63 71.92 68.00
N LYS A 173 -4.32 71.64 68.17
CA LYS A 173 -3.50 71.95 69.38
C LYS A 173 -2.33 70.97 69.66
N ALA A 174 -1.12 71.56 69.58
CA ALA A 174 0.07 71.50 70.47
C ALA A 174 0.95 70.24 70.68
N ALA A 175 2.26 70.56 70.65
CA ALA A 175 3.42 70.04 71.42
C ALA A 175 3.83 68.56 71.19
N GLY A 176 5.09 68.19 70.94
CA GLY A 176 6.36 68.80 71.33
C GLY A 176 7.08 67.81 72.24
N SER A 177 8.13 67.17 71.70
CA SER A 177 9.18 66.33 72.34
C SER A 177 8.80 65.25 73.35
#